data_AF-A0A5N6LB04-F1
#
_entry.id   AF-A0A5N6LB04-F1
#
_cell.length_a   1.000
_cell.length_b   1.000
_cell.length_c   1.000
_cell.angle_alpha   90.00
_cell.angle_beta   90.00
_cell.angle_gamma   90.00
#
_symmetry.space_group_name_H-M   'P 1'
#
loop_
_entity.id
_entity.type
_entity.pdbx_description
1 polymer ?
#
loop_
_entity_poly.entity_id
_entity_poly.type
_entity_poly.pdbx_seq_one_letter_code
_entity_poly.pdbx_strand_id
1 'polypeptide(L)'
;MKDNSPRSLLRNEILGTISTCVDSLRYDPEGLEAFAKKVKELSNSLNSDAVDSNRKVSNVEDIQQLVGGSLDIEMQCSNPQGIRNKCCGKSRRLVGAGERAVEKSLKTPRLCRTCQKYVTGHDSRNCKKKRSVE
;
A
#
# COMPACT_ATOMS: atom_id res chain seq x y z
N MET A 1 -32.12 -8.49 25.44
CA MET A 1 -31.60 -8.87 26.78
C MET A 1 -30.89 -7.66 27.36
N LYS A 2 -31.25 -7.19 28.56
CA LYS A 2 -30.53 -6.08 29.22
C LYS A 2 -29.20 -6.63 29.74
N ASP A 3 -28.09 -6.04 29.30
CA ASP A 3 -26.76 -6.35 29.81
C ASP A 3 -26.68 -5.93 31.28
N ASN A 4 -26.58 -6.91 32.18
CA ASN A 4 -26.57 -6.73 33.63
C ASN A 4 -25.19 -6.97 34.25
N SER A 5 -24.13 -6.83 33.45
CA SER A 5 -22.75 -6.85 33.91
C SER A 5 -22.51 -5.83 35.03
N PRO A 6 -21.63 -6.10 36.03
CA PRO A 6 -21.29 -5.12 37.07
C PRO A 6 -20.82 -3.76 36.49
N ARG A 7 -20.12 -3.78 35.34
CA ARG A 7 -19.70 -2.56 34.64
C ARG A 7 -20.88 -1.79 34.05
N SER A 8 -21.88 -2.48 33.52
CA SER A 8 -23.05 -1.82 32.93
C SER A 8 -23.94 -1.20 34.01
N LEU A 9 -24.06 -1.86 35.17
CA LEU A 9 -24.78 -1.33 36.34
C LEU A 9 -24.15 -0.03 36.85
N LEU A 10 -22.83 -0.03 37.09
CA LEU A 10 -22.10 1.17 37.51
C LEU A 10 -22.23 2.32 36.51
N ARG A 11 -22.13 2.02 35.21
CA ARG A 11 -22.32 3.03 34.15
C ARG A 11 -23.72 3.63 34.19
N ASN A 12 -24.74 2.80 34.35
CA ASN A 12 -26.13 3.25 34.40
C ASN A 12 -26.40 4.09 35.66
N GLU A 13 -25.82 3.73 36.80
CA GLU A 13 -25.90 4.49 38.05
C GLU A 13 -25.29 5.89 37.91
N ILE A 14 -24.09 5.97 37.31
CA ILE A 14 -23.42 7.25 37.03
C ILE A 14 -24.29 8.12 36.13
N LEU A 15 -24.79 7.57 35.03
CA LEU A 15 -25.64 8.32 34.09
C LEU A 15 -26.94 8.79 34.75
N GLY A 16 -27.58 7.93 35.54
CA GLY A 16 -28.80 8.28 36.29
C GLY A 16 -28.58 9.40 37.30
N THR A 17 -27.44 9.38 37.99
CA THR A 17 -27.06 10.44 38.93
C THR A 17 -26.87 11.77 38.21
N ILE A 18 -26.11 11.78 37.11
CA ILE A 18 -25.91 13.00 36.30
C ILE A 18 -27.23 13.53 35.78
N SER A 19 -28.11 12.67 35.25
CA SER A 19 -29.44 13.08 34.79
C SER A 19 -30.27 13.71 35.90
N THR A 20 -30.28 13.11 37.10
CA THR A 20 -31.00 13.65 38.26
C THR A 20 -30.50 15.04 38.66
N CYS A 21 -29.18 15.27 38.60
CA CYS A 21 -28.60 16.59 38.86
C CYS A 21 -29.04 17.63 37.82
N VAL A 22 -29.03 17.27 36.53
CA VAL A 22 -29.48 18.16 35.44
C VAL A 22 -30.96 18.49 35.58
N ASP A 23 -31.80 17.50 35.88
CA ASP A 23 -33.25 17.69 36.08
C ASP A 23 -33.55 18.61 37.27
N SER A 24 -32.75 18.52 38.33
CA SER A 24 -32.88 19.38 39.51
C SER A 24 -32.52 20.84 39.21
N LEU A 25 -31.61 21.07 38.26
CA LEU A 25 -31.14 22.38 37.82
C LEU A 25 -31.92 22.94 36.62
N ARG A 26 -33.01 22.28 36.19
CA ARG A 26 -33.73 22.61 34.94
C ARG A 26 -34.19 24.06 34.79
N TYR A 27 -34.38 24.79 35.90
CA TYR A 27 -34.84 26.18 35.91
C TYR A 27 -33.76 27.15 36.42
N ASP A 28 -32.55 26.67 36.67
CA ASP A 28 -31.41 27.47 37.15
C ASP A 28 -30.29 27.44 36.11
N PRO A 29 -30.27 28.41 35.17
CA PRO A 29 -29.28 28.43 34.10
C PRO A 29 -27.85 28.67 34.62
N GLU A 30 -27.70 29.42 35.71
CA GLU A 30 -26.40 29.70 36.33
C GLU A 30 -25.85 28.45 37.02
N GLY A 31 -26.72 27.74 37.76
CA GLY A 31 -26.39 26.43 38.34
C GLY A 31 -26.05 25.38 37.28
N LEU A 32 -26.75 25.37 36.15
CA LEU A 32 -26.47 24.47 35.04
C LEU A 32 -25.10 24.76 34.40
N GLU A 33 -24.74 26.03 34.23
CA GLU A 33 -23.42 26.43 33.74
C GLU A 33 -22.30 26.02 34.71
N ALA A 34 -22.50 26.27 36.00
CA ALA A 34 -21.55 25.85 37.04
C ALA A 34 -21.38 24.32 37.09
N PHE A 35 -22.47 23.56 36.93
CA PHE A 35 -22.44 22.10 36.84
C PHE A 35 -21.71 21.62 35.59
N ALA A 36 -21.99 22.21 34.43
CA ALA A 36 -21.32 21.90 33.18
C ALA A 36 -19.81 22.15 33.26
N LYS A 37 -19.39 23.23 33.93
CA LYS A 37 -17.97 23.52 34.19
C LYS A 37 -17.32 22.41 35.02
N LYS A 38 -17.95 21.98 36.12
CA LYS A 38 -17.45 20.87 36.95
C LYS A 38 -17.33 19.55 36.19
N VAL A 39 -18.31 19.21 35.35
CA VAL A 39 -18.26 17.99 34.52
C VAL A 39 -17.13 18.06 33.50
N LYS A 40 -16.90 19.22 32.89
CA LYS A 40 -15.76 19.44 31.97
C LYS A 40 -14.42 19.35 32.68
N GLU A 41 -14.29 19.92 33.88
CA GLU A 41 -13.08 19.82 34.70
C GLU A 41 -12.77 18.35 35.06
N LEU A 42 -13.79 17.59 35.47
CA LEU A 42 -13.64 16.14 35.71
C LEU A 42 -13.21 15.38 34.46
N SER A 43 -13.84 15.66 33.31
CA SER A 43 -13.46 15.06 32.03
C SER A 43 -12.01 15.38 31.68
N ASN A 44 -11.57 16.63 31.87
CA ASN A 44 -10.20 17.04 31.57
C ASN A 44 -9.19 16.39 32.52
N SER A 45 -9.49 16.25 33.81
CA SER A 45 -8.65 15.53 34.77
C SER A 45 -8.45 14.06 34.38
N LEU A 46 -9.52 13.37 33.98
CA LEU A 46 -9.43 11.98 33.54
C LEU A 46 -8.63 11.83 32.25
N ASN A 47 -8.70 12.82 31.35
CA ASN A 47 -7.94 12.81 30.10
C ASN A 47 -6.49 13.28 30.25
N SER A 48 -6.18 14.15 31.23
CA SER A 48 -4.81 14.56 31.54
C SER A 48 -4.00 13.44 32.17
N ASP A 49 -4.64 12.59 32.98
CA ASP A 49 -4.02 11.37 33.52
C ASP A 49 -3.92 10.25 32.47
N ALA A 50 -4.78 10.29 31.44
CA ALA A 50 -4.80 9.32 30.36
C ALA A 50 -3.74 9.55 29.25
N VAL A 51 -2.89 10.59 29.37
CA VAL A 51 -1.80 10.81 28.42
C VAL A 51 -0.73 9.71 28.48
N ASP A 52 -0.69 8.91 29.56
CA ASP A 52 0.24 7.76 29.68
C ASP A 52 -0.44 6.38 29.64
N SER A 53 -1.76 6.30 29.72
CA SER A 53 -2.49 5.00 29.76
C SER A 53 -3.25 4.65 28.47
N ASN A 54 -3.39 5.60 27.54
CA ASN A 54 -3.59 5.28 26.13
C ASN A 54 -2.25 5.39 25.40
N ARG A 55 -1.22 4.70 25.88
CA ARG A 55 -0.28 4.10 24.93
C ARG A 55 -1.19 3.38 23.96
N LYS A 56 -1.26 3.88 22.71
CA LYS A 56 -1.77 3.11 21.58
C LYS A 56 -1.11 1.76 21.78
N VAL A 57 -1.85 0.75 22.25
CA VAL A 57 -1.36 -0.63 22.25
C VAL A 57 -1.02 -0.79 20.79
N SER A 58 0.27 -0.70 20.49
CA SER A 58 0.67 -0.66 19.10
C SER A 58 0.16 -1.98 18.58
N ASN A 59 -0.67 -1.95 17.53
CA ASN A 59 -1.34 -3.15 17.00
C ASN A 59 -0.36 -4.33 16.84
N VAL A 60 0.94 -4.06 16.78
CA VAL A 60 2.06 -4.97 17.04
C VAL A 60 1.81 -6.03 18.13
N GLU A 61 1.45 -5.68 19.37
CA GLU A 61 1.30 -6.67 20.46
C GLU A 61 0.10 -7.60 20.21
N ASP A 62 -1.03 -7.04 19.79
CA ASP A 62 -2.24 -7.80 19.41
C ASP A 62 -1.97 -8.71 18.20
N ILE A 63 -1.23 -8.22 17.21
CA ILE A 63 -0.85 -8.99 16.02
C ILE A 63 0.10 -10.12 16.40
N GLN A 64 1.09 -9.88 17.26
CA GLN A 64 2.03 -10.92 17.71
C GLN A 64 1.30 -12.04 18.48
N GLN A 65 0.32 -11.69 19.31
CA GLN A 65 -0.47 -12.66 20.05
C GLN A 65 -1.37 -13.51 19.13
N LEU A 66 -1.95 -12.91 18.08
CA LEU A 66 -2.78 -13.62 17.10
C LEU A 66 -1.97 -14.51 16.15
N VAL A 67 -0.79 -14.05 15.71
CA VAL A 67 0.08 -14.76 14.77
C VAL A 67 0.97 -15.79 15.48
N GLY A 68 1.17 -15.65 16.79
CA GLY A 68 1.93 -16.58 17.64
C GLY A 68 3.45 -16.48 17.46
N GLY A 69 3.98 -15.33 17.03
CA GLY A 69 5.41 -15.13 16.78
C GLY A 69 5.85 -13.67 16.89
N SER A 70 7.14 -13.45 17.19
CA SER A 70 7.76 -12.12 17.20
C SER A 70 7.93 -11.59 15.77
N LEU A 71 7.76 -10.27 15.57
CA LEU A 71 7.86 -9.63 14.25
C LEU A 71 9.31 -9.48 13.75
N ASP A 72 10.30 -9.71 14.61
CA ASP A 72 11.73 -9.61 14.28
C ASP A 72 12.26 -10.90 13.62
N ILE A 73 11.53 -11.42 12.64
CA ILE A 73 12.01 -12.52 11.81
C ILE A 73 12.49 -11.92 10.50
N GLU A 74 13.79 -11.97 10.25
CA GLU A 74 14.36 -11.65 8.95
C GLU A 74 13.89 -12.69 7.92
N MET A 75 12.72 -12.43 7.32
CA MET A 75 12.10 -13.34 6.37
C MET A 75 12.78 -13.21 5.01
N GLN A 76 13.68 -14.15 4.72
CA GLN A 76 14.27 -14.29 3.40
C GLN A 76 13.29 -14.99 2.44
N CYS A 77 12.41 -14.21 1.82
CA CYS A 77 11.56 -14.68 0.72
C CYS A 77 12.39 -14.82 -0.56
N SER A 78 12.67 -16.06 -0.96
CA SER A 78 13.18 -16.35 -2.30
C SER A 78 12.04 -16.82 -3.20
N ASN A 79 12.10 -16.45 -4.49
CA ASN A 79 11.16 -16.97 -5.47
C ASN A 79 11.33 -18.48 -5.61
N PRO A 80 10.25 -19.28 -5.63
CA PRO A 80 10.35 -20.71 -5.83
C PRO A 80 11.01 -20.99 -7.19
N GLN A 81 12.14 -21.72 -7.16
CA GLN A 81 12.85 -22.08 -8.38
C GLN A 81 12.05 -23.13 -9.17
N GLY A 82 11.95 -22.92 -10.48
CA GLY A 82 11.30 -23.87 -11.39
C GLY A 82 9.81 -23.65 -11.65
N ILE A 83 9.16 -22.68 -10.97
CA ILE A 83 7.78 -22.31 -11.32
C ILE A 83 7.78 -21.41 -12.56
N ARG A 84 7.16 -21.90 -13.64
CA ARG A 84 6.95 -21.13 -14.85
C ARG A 84 5.84 -20.11 -14.60
N ASN A 85 6.16 -18.82 -14.62
CA ASN A 85 5.13 -17.77 -14.62
C ASN A 85 4.24 -17.88 -15.86
N LYS A 86 3.03 -17.29 -15.81
CA LYS A 86 2.20 -17.11 -17.00
C LYS A 86 3.04 -16.33 -18.03
N CYS A 87 3.14 -16.85 -19.26
CA CYS A 87 4.07 -16.40 -20.32
C CYS A 87 5.56 -16.81 -20.23
N CYS A 88 5.99 -17.66 -19.28
CA CYS A 88 7.34 -18.31 -19.32
C CYS A 88 7.47 -19.39 -20.41
N GLY A 89 6.42 -19.60 -21.19
CA GLY A 89 6.45 -20.43 -22.38
C GLY A 89 7.38 -19.81 -23.41
N LYS A 90 8.51 -20.45 -23.71
CA LYS A 90 9.25 -20.23 -24.97
C LYS A 90 8.37 -20.48 -26.23
N SER A 91 7.14 -20.98 -26.03
CA SER A 91 6.07 -21.03 -27.02
C SER A 91 5.46 -19.64 -27.27
N ARG A 92 6.27 -18.83 -27.98
CA ARG A 92 5.91 -17.89 -29.04
C ARG A 92 4.49 -17.32 -28.98
N ARG A 93 4.41 -16.07 -28.52
CA ARG A 93 3.36 -15.15 -28.96
C ARG A 93 3.13 -15.33 -30.45
N LEU A 94 1.87 -15.45 -30.87
CA LEU A 94 1.52 -15.50 -32.29
C LEU A 94 2.01 -14.20 -32.95
N VAL A 95 3.01 -14.33 -33.83
CA VAL A 95 3.56 -13.21 -34.60
C VAL A 95 2.52 -12.77 -35.62
N GLY A 96 2.02 -11.55 -35.46
CA GLY A 96 0.99 -10.97 -36.31
C GLY A 96 1.46 -10.75 -37.75
N ALA A 97 0.51 -10.57 -38.67
CA ALA A 97 0.83 -10.34 -40.09
C ALA A 97 1.73 -9.12 -40.31
N GLY A 98 1.50 -8.03 -39.57
CA GLY A 98 2.32 -6.82 -39.63
C GLY A 98 3.78 -7.04 -39.22
N GLU A 99 4.01 -7.82 -38.17
CA GLU A 99 5.37 -8.13 -37.69
C GLU A 99 6.13 -9.01 -38.69
N ARG A 100 5.45 -10.00 -39.28
CA ARG A 100 6.02 -10.82 -40.36
C ARG A 100 6.33 -9.98 -41.61
N ALA A 101 5.50 -8.98 -41.92
CA ALA A 101 5.73 -8.09 -43.04
C ALA A 101 6.95 -7.18 -42.81
N VAL A 102 7.11 -6.65 -41.59
CA VAL A 102 8.30 -5.86 -41.20
C VAL A 102 9.57 -6.69 -41.35
N GLU A 103 9.60 -7.92 -40.81
CA GLU A 103 10.76 -8.80 -40.92
C GLU A 103 11.12 -9.11 -42.38
N LYS A 104 10.12 -9.41 -43.22
CA LYS A 104 10.33 -9.65 -44.67
C LYS A 104 10.76 -8.42 -45.45
N SER A 105 10.39 -7.22 -44.99
CA SER A 105 10.76 -5.95 -45.64
C SER A 105 12.23 -5.59 -45.44
N LEU A 106 12.90 -6.21 -44.45
CA LEU A 106 14.33 -5.99 -44.20
C LEU A 106 15.14 -6.51 -45.39
N LYS A 107 15.82 -5.59 -46.08
CA LYS A 107 16.72 -5.94 -47.19
C LYS A 107 17.83 -6.84 -46.66
N THR A 108 18.04 -7.98 -47.30
CA THR A 108 19.14 -8.87 -46.94
C THR A 108 20.48 -8.19 -47.17
N PRO A 109 21.45 -8.32 -46.25
CA PRO A 109 22.78 -7.75 -46.44
C PRO A 109 23.48 -8.47 -47.59
N ARG A 110 24.05 -7.69 -48.51
CA ARG A 110 24.76 -8.21 -49.68
C ARG A 110 26.24 -7.84 -49.62
N LEU A 111 27.09 -8.71 -50.16
CA LEU A 111 28.53 -8.45 -50.22
C LEU A 111 28.84 -7.34 -51.23
N CYS A 112 29.41 -6.23 -50.75
CA CYS A 112 29.98 -5.21 -51.62
C CYS A 112 31.39 -5.62 -52.05
N ARG A 113 31.59 -5.89 -53.35
CA ARG A 113 32.89 -6.33 -53.90
C ARG A 113 34.02 -5.30 -53.75
N THR A 114 33.70 -4.01 -53.58
CA THR A 114 34.71 -2.94 -53.44
C THR A 114 35.24 -2.83 -52.02
N CYS A 115 34.40 -2.97 -51.00
CA CYS A 115 34.83 -2.86 -49.61
C CYS A 115 34.94 -4.22 -48.88
N GLN A 116 34.55 -5.30 -49.56
CA GLN A 116 34.49 -6.69 -49.07
C GLN A 116 33.68 -6.86 -47.78
N LYS A 117 32.63 -6.06 -47.60
CA LYS A 117 31.73 -6.11 -46.44
C LYS A 117 30.29 -6.43 -46.86
N TYR A 118 29.58 -7.17 -46.02
CA TYR A 118 28.13 -7.37 -46.16
C TYR A 118 27.39 -6.12 -45.69
N VAL A 119 26.62 -5.50 -46.59
CA VAL A 119 26.00 -4.19 -46.37
C VAL A 119 24.59 -4.16 -46.96
N THR A 120 23.68 -3.39 -46.36
CA THR A 120 22.28 -3.24 -46.80
C THR A 120 22.03 -1.93 -47.57
N GLY A 121 22.93 -0.96 -47.47
CA GLY A 121 22.73 0.41 -47.99
C GLY A 121 23.48 0.77 -49.30
N HIS A 122 24.36 -0.09 -49.83
CA HIS A 122 25.09 0.18 -51.08
C HIS A 122 25.54 -1.10 -51.82
N ASP A 123 26.01 -0.99 -53.07
CA ASP A 123 26.83 -2.00 -53.78
C ASP A 123 28.21 -1.43 -54.12
N SER A 124 29.02 -2.21 -54.84
CA SER A 124 30.26 -1.80 -55.48
C SER A 124 30.13 -0.56 -56.38
N ARG A 125 28.98 -0.31 -57.00
CA ARG A 125 28.78 0.88 -57.86
C ARG A 125 28.65 2.14 -57.03
N ASN A 126 27.93 2.06 -55.91
CA ASN A 126 27.71 3.18 -55.00
C ASN A 126 28.55 3.09 -53.71
N CYS A 127 29.65 2.35 -53.72
CA CYS A 127 30.48 2.18 -52.54
C CYS A 127 31.26 3.48 -52.26
N LYS A 128 31.12 4.02 -51.04
CA LYS A 128 31.83 5.24 -50.65
C LYS A 128 33.35 5.10 -50.78
N LYS A 129 33.92 3.92 -50.48
CA LYS A 129 35.36 3.63 -50.69
C LYS A 129 35.81 3.88 -52.13
N LYS A 130 34.93 3.70 -53.12
CA LYS A 130 35.24 3.99 -54.53
C LYS A 130 35.38 5.49 -54.80
N ARG A 131 34.67 6.33 -54.04
CA ARG A 131 34.74 7.80 -54.12
C ARG A 131 35.88 8.39 -53.27
N SER A 132 36.59 7.56 -52.51
CA SER A 132 37.71 7.94 -51.64
C SER A 132 39.07 7.68 -52.27
N VAL A 133 39.11 7.24 -53.53
CA VAL A 133 40.35 7.08 -54.31
C VAL A 133 40.53 8.35 -55.13
N GLU A 134 41.28 9.30 -54.58
CA GLU A 134 42.15 10.19 -55.36
C GLU A 134 43.43 9.42 -55.71
#